data_AF-A0A395JEX4-F1
#
_entry.id   AF-A0A395JEX4-F1
#
_cell.length_a   1.000
_cell.length_b   1.000
_cell.length_c   1.000
_cell.angle_alpha   90.00
_cell.angle_beta   90.00
_cell.angle_gamma   90.00
#
_symmetry.space_group_name_H-M   'P 1'
#
loop_
_entity.id
_entity.type
_entity.pdbx_description
1 polymer ?
#
loop_
_entity_poly.entity_id
_entity_poly.type
_entity_poly.pdbx_seq_one_letter_code
_entity_poly.pdbx_strand_id
1 'polypeptide(L)'
;MSAAHTSVIRPGLYQHYKGPLYRVTQVVRHSESEESLVVYQALYGEKGFWARPLTMFDELVKLDGASVPRFRYLDEQTDVLELAVLNVEPSECDNFEQAFADAERIIAGMEGYLEHQLQQNVERPTEYLLTVQWQSQEHHAIGFRQSDEYQQWRKLLHHFYSPMPKVEYYQGLRAR
;
A
#
# COMPACT_ATOMS: atom_id res chain seq x y z
N MET A 1 34.54 -10.06 22.60
CA MET A 1 33.35 -10.79 22.12
C MET A 1 32.14 -9.91 22.40
N SER A 2 31.64 -9.20 21.38
CA SER A 2 30.47 -8.33 21.52
C SER A 2 29.23 -9.18 21.30
N ALA A 3 28.30 -9.16 22.25
CA ALA A 3 27.00 -9.81 22.10
C ALA A 3 26.33 -9.28 20.83
N ALA A 4 26.00 -10.19 19.91
CA ALA A 4 25.21 -9.85 18.74
C ALA A 4 23.83 -9.40 19.22
N HIS A 5 23.49 -8.12 19.03
CA HIS A 5 22.10 -7.72 18.98
C HIS A 5 21.49 -8.42 17.76
N THR A 6 20.78 -9.52 17.97
CA THR A 6 19.88 -10.06 16.95
C THR A 6 18.56 -9.30 17.09
N SER A 7 18.51 -8.10 16.51
CA SER A 7 17.23 -7.44 16.28
C SER A 7 16.42 -8.34 15.36
N VAL A 8 15.25 -8.77 15.80
CA VAL A 8 14.33 -9.44 14.89
C VAL A 8 13.86 -8.40 13.89
N ILE A 9 14.35 -8.46 12.65
CA ILE A 9 13.86 -7.62 11.56
C ILE A 9 12.41 -8.02 11.27
N ARG A 10 11.52 -7.04 11.39
CA ARG A 10 10.09 -7.21 11.18
C ARG A 10 9.76 -6.74 9.78
N PRO A 11 8.74 -7.31 9.14
CA PRO A 11 8.13 -6.63 8.02
C PRO A 11 7.47 -5.32 8.46
N GLY A 12 7.41 -4.35 7.55
CA GLY A 12 6.78 -3.04 7.82
C GLY A 12 7.56 -1.88 7.24
N LEU A 13 7.26 -0.67 7.69
CA LEU A 13 7.88 0.57 7.24
C LEU A 13 9.21 0.80 7.96
N TYR A 14 10.25 1.06 7.17
CA TYR A 14 11.57 1.43 7.64
C TYR A 14 12.01 2.75 7.02
N GLN A 15 12.70 3.57 7.80
CA GLN A 15 13.39 4.76 7.31
C GLN A 15 14.89 4.54 7.29
N HIS A 16 15.53 4.74 6.14
CA HIS A 16 16.98 4.77 6.08
C HIS A 16 17.51 6.04 6.76
N TYR A 17 18.67 5.97 7.42
CA TYR A 17 19.24 7.13 8.15
C TYR A 17 19.44 8.39 7.27
N LYS A 18 19.48 8.23 5.94
CA LYS A 18 19.55 9.35 4.97
C LYS A 18 18.18 9.99 4.64
N GLY A 19 17.08 9.48 5.19
CA GLY A 19 15.72 10.02 5.00
C GLY A 19 14.72 9.11 4.26
N PRO A 20 15.08 8.45 3.14
CA PRO A 20 14.10 7.71 2.34
C PRO A 20 13.40 6.55 3.06
N LEU A 21 12.15 6.30 2.67
CA LEU A 21 11.29 5.25 3.21
C LEU A 21 11.33 3.98 2.35
N TYR A 22 11.26 2.85 3.04
CA TYR A 22 11.27 1.51 2.47
C TYR A 22 10.27 0.61 3.20
N ARG A 23 9.74 -0.38 2.48
CA ARG A 23 8.93 -1.44 3.07
C ARG A 23 9.73 -2.73 3.13
N VAL A 24 9.95 -3.27 4.31
CA VAL A 24 10.49 -4.64 4.48
C VAL A 24 9.35 -5.63 4.32
N THR A 25 9.56 -6.64 3.47
CA THR A 25 8.56 -7.69 3.24
C THR A 25 8.84 -8.92 4.09
N GLN A 26 10.09 -9.39 4.08
CA GLN A 26 10.52 -10.61 4.76
C GLN A 26 12.06 -10.70 4.86
N VAL A 27 12.54 -11.57 5.74
CA VAL A 27 13.92 -12.06 5.75
C VAL A 27 13.95 -13.42 5.06
N VAL A 28 14.83 -13.58 4.07
CA VAL A 28 15.00 -14.81 3.29
C VAL A 28 16.40 -15.38 3.49
N ARG A 29 16.63 -16.61 3.04
CA ARG A 29 17.96 -17.23 3.02
C ARG A 29 18.42 -17.40 1.57
N HIS A 30 19.59 -16.88 1.26
CA HIS A 30 20.21 -17.06 -0.04
C HIS A 30 20.55 -18.54 -0.25
N SER A 31 20.13 -19.13 -1.36
CA SER A 31 20.18 -20.60 -1.56
C SER A 31 21.60 -21.16 -1.61
N GLU A 32 22.53 -20.40 -2.17
CA GLU A 32 23.88 -20.87 -2.49
C GLU A 32 24.88 -20.56 -1.37
N SER A 33 24.65 -19.48 -0.63
CA SER A 33 25.55 -19.03 0.45
C SER A 33 24.95 -19.24 1.83
N GLU A 34 23.67 -19.59 1.91
CA GLU A 34 22.90 -19.68 3.16
C GLU A 34 22.85 -18.38 3.97
N GLU A 35 23.26 -17.25 3.39
CA GLU A 35 23.24 -15.94 4.02
C GLU A 35 21.81 -15.44 4.21
N SER A 36 21.52 -14.86 5.38
CA SER A 36 20.22 -14.21 5.61
C SER A 36 20.18 -12.85 4.93
N LEU A 37 19.17 -12.63 4.09
CA LEU A 37 18.95 -11.38 3.36
C LEU A 37 17.62 -10.75 3.77
N VAL A 38 17.60 -9.42 3.93
CA VAL A 38 16.35 -8.65 4.04
C VAL A 38 15.88 -8.28 2.65
N VAL A 39 14.63 -8.64 2.31
CA VAL A 39 13.95 -8.22 1.09
C VAL A 39 13.10 -7.01 1.40
N TYR A 40 13.30 -5.93 0.65
CA TYR A 40 12.63 -4.66 0.89
C TYR A 40 12.42 -3.86 -0.41
N GLN A 41 11.40 -3.02 -0.43
CA GLN A 41 11.02 -2.20 -1.57
C GLN A 41 11.26 -0.72 -1.26
N ALA A 42 11.81 0.03 -2.22
CA ALA A 42 11.83 1.48 -2.14
C ALA A 42 10.39 2.04 -2.26
N LEU A 43 10.01 3.00 -1.42
CA LEU A 43 8.71 3.67 -1.52
C LEU A 43 8.78 5.00 -2.29
N TYR A 44 9.83 5.16 -3.11
CA TYR A 44 10.12 6.35 -3.91
C TYR A 44 10.72 5.94 -5.26
N GLY A 45 10.76 6.88 -6.21
CA GLY A 45 11.27 6.63 -7.56
C GLY A 45 10.51 5.50 -8.26
N GLU A 46 11.25 4.58 -8.91
CA GLU A 46 10.69 3.41 -9.61
C GLU A 46 10.13 2.32 -8.68
N LYS A 47 10.17 2.52 -7.36
CA LYS A 47 9.68 1.57 -6.35
C LYS A 47 10.25 0.14 -6.49
N GLY A 48 11.53 0.03 -6.86
CA GLY A 48 12.21 -1.26 -7.06
C GLY A 48 12.43 -2.08 -5.78
N PHE A 49 12.56 -3.39 -5.93
CA PHE A 49 12.89 -4.34 -4.87
C PHE A 49 14.40 -4.55 -4.74
N TRP A 50 14.85 -4.74 -3.51
CA TRP A 50 16.24 -4.96 -3.14
C TRP A 50 16.35 -6.14 -2.17
N ALA A 51 17.47 -6.84 -2.22
CA ALA A 51 17.90 -7.81 -1.23
C ALA A 51 19.24 -7.39 -0.66
N ARG A 52 19.42 -7.46 0.67
CA ARG A 52 20.65 -7.04 1.35
C ARG A 52 20.98 -7.97 2.52
N PRO A 53 22.27 -8.27 2.79
CA PRO A 53 22.67 -8.98 4.00
C PRO A 53 22.01 -8.43 5.27
N LEU A 54 21.44 -9.32 6.08
CA LEU A 54 20.78 -8.98 7.35
C LEU A 54 21.69 -8.15 8.25
N THR A 55 22.96 -8.54 8.33
CA THR A 55 23.99 -7.86 9.12
C THR A 55 24.24 -6.42 8.67
N MET A 56 24.16 -6.16 7.36
CA MET A 56 24.32 -4.80 6.82
C MET A 56 23.03 -3.98 6.93
N PHE A 57 21.87 -4.62 6.98
CA PHE A 57 20.58 -3.94 7.16
C PHE A 57 20.40 -3.50 8.63
N ASP A 58 20.70 -4.39 9.57
CA ASP A 58 20.59 -4.15 11.02
C ASP A 58 21.77 -3.37 11.62
N GLU A 59 22.65 -2.86 10.77
CA GLU A 59 23.87 -2.16 11.19
C GLU A 59 23.55 -0.81 11.86
N LEU A 60 24.31 -0.47 12.90
CA LEU A 60 24.36 0.90 13.43
C LEU A 60 25.39 1.73 12.67
N VAL A 61 25.00 2.90 12.17
CA VAL A 61 25.89 3.88 11.54
C VAL A 61 26.20 5.03 12.49
N LYS A 62 27.40 5.61 12.36
CA LYS A 62 27.78 6.82 13.10
C LYS A 62 27.31 8.07 12.34
N LEU A 63 26.47 8.88 12.97
CA LEU A 63 26.01 10.18 12.49
C LEU A 63 26.23 11.20 13.61
N ASP A 64 27.02 12.24 13.35
CA ASP A 64 27.34 13.30 14.33
C ASP A 64 27.81 12.78 15.70
N GLY A 65 28.58 11.68 15.68
CA GLY A 65 29.09 11.03 16.90
C GLY A 65 28.12 10.09 17.60
N ALA A 66 26.84 10.06 17.20
CA ALA A 66 25.84 9.13 17.70
C ALA A 66 25.75 7.86 16.83
N SER A 67 25.50 6.71 17.44
CA SER A 67 25.19 5.47 16.73
C SER A 67 23.68 5.36 16.51
N VAL A 68 23.23 5.33 15.25
CA VAL A 68 21.82 5.21 14.88
C VAL A 68 21.59 4.00 13.97
N PRO A 69 20.40 3.38 13.97
CA PRO A 69 20.09 2.32 13.02
C PRO A 69 20.25 2.80 11.59
N ARG A 70 20.91 2.00 10.74
CA ARG A 70 20.96 2.26 9.30
C ARG A 70 19.55 2.31 8.72
N PHE A 71 18.68 1.40 9.17
CA PHE A 71 17.26 1.38 8.89
C PHE A 71 16.47 1.34 10.21
N ARG A 72 15.71 2.40 10.47
CA ARG A 72 14.85 2.50 11.65
C ARG A 72 13.46 1.96 11.34
N TYR A 73 12.99 0.99 12.11
CA TYR A 73 11.59 0.55 12.07
C TYR A 73 10.67 1.69 12.52
N LEU A 74 9.64 1.98 11.76
CA LEU A 74 8.65 3.00 12.06
C LEU A 74 7.33 2.36 12.51
N ASP A 75 6.75 1.52 11.66
CA ASP A 75 5.49 0.82 11.93
C ASP A 75 5.44 -0.52 11.21
N GLU A 76 4.40 -1.31 11.50
CA GLU A 76 4.20 -2.63 10.88
C GLU A 76 3.75 -2.55 9.41
N GLN A 77 3.47 -1.34 8.91
CA GLN A 77 2.79 -1.00 7.67
C GLN A 77 1.95 -2.15 7.12
N THR A 78 0.79 -2.33 7.73
CA THR A 78 -0.26 -3.11 7.10
C THR A 78 -1.05 -2.15 6.22
N ASP A 79 -0.95 -2.34 4.92
CA ASP A 79 -1.81 -1.60 4.00
C ASP A 79 -3.28 -1.83 4.37
N VAL A 80 -4.07 -0.78 4.26
CA VAL A 80 -5.52 -0.84 4.48
C VAL A 80 -6.17 -1.08 3.13
N LEU A 81 -6.87 -2.21 3.01
CA LEU A 81 -7.69 -2.52 1.85
C LEU A 81 -9.06 -1.89 2.04
N GLU A 82 -9.36 -0.86 1.27
CA GLU A 82 -10.71 -0.39 1.03
C GLU A 82 -11.42 -1.35 0.08
N LEU A 83 -12.66 -1.70 0.40
CA LEU A 83 -13.55 -2.50 -0.42
C LEU A 83 -14.86 -1.75 -0.63
N ALA A 84 -15.29 -1.64 -1.88
CA ALA A 84 -16.59 -1.10 -2.26
C ALA A 84 -17.27 -1.97 -3.32
N VAL A 85 -18.50 -2.40 -3.04
CA VAL A 85 -19.35 -3.08 -4.04
C VAL A 85 -20.19 -2.03 -4.75
N LEU A 86 -19.97 -1.88 -6.06
CA LEU A 86 -20.61 -0.90 -6.92
C LEU A 86 -21.71 -1.61 -7.72
N ASN A 87 -22.96 -1.21 -7.52
CA ASN A 87 -24.11 -1.74 -8.27
C ASN A 87 -24.51 -0.73 -9.34
N VAL A 88 -24.47 -1.14 -10.60
CA VAL A 88 -24.69 -0.28 -11.76
C VAL A 88 -25.93 -0.74 -12.52
N GLU A 89 -26.72 0.19 -13.05
CA GLU A 89 -27.86 -0.16 -13.90
C GLU A 89 -27.40 -0.89 -15.17
N PRO A 90 -28.08 -1.97 -15.62
CA PRO A 90 -27.61 -2.79 -16.74
C PRO A 90 -27.31 -2.03 -18.04
N SER A 91 -28.04 -0.95 -18.32
CA SER A 91 -27.85 -0.14 -19.52
C SER A 91 -26.65 0.81 -19.44
N GLU A 92 -26.07 1.00 -18.25
CA GLU A 92 -25.03 1.98 -17.99
C GLU A 92 -23.65 1.36 -17.72
N CYS A 93 -23.52 0.03 -17.72
CA CYS A 93 -22.25 -0.66 -17.44
C CYS A 93 -21.08 -0.15 -18.32
N ASP A 94 -21.29 -0.07 -19.64
CA ASP A 94 -20.25 0.40 -20.57
C ASP A 94 -19.86 1.87 -20.31
N ASN A 95 -20.84 2.72 -19.97
CA ASN A 95 -20.61 4.12 -19.64
C ASN A 95 -19.87 4.25 -18.30
N PHE A 96 -20.22 3.43 -17.32
CA PHE A 96 -19.55 3.36 -16.03
C PHE A 96 -18.09 2.94 -16.19
N GLU A 97 -17.80 1.91 -16.98
CA GLU A 97 -16.43 1.43 -17.21
C GLU A 97 -15.55 2.52 -17.87
N GLN A 98 -16.10 3.24 -18.85
CA GLN A 98 -15.42 4.38 -19.48
C GLN A 98 -15.18 5.53 -18.49
N ALA A 99 -16.21 5.90 -17.72
CA ALA A 99 -16.10 6.93 -16.70
C ALA A 99 -15.10 6.55 -15.60
N PHE A 100 -15.02 5.26 -15.25
CA PHE A 100 -14.07 4.75 -14.28
C PHE A 100 -12.62 4.88 -14.78
N ALA A 101 -12.36 4.60 -16.07
CA ALA A 101 -11.03 4.78 -16.67
C ALA A 101 -10.52 6.24 -16.62
N ASP A 102 -11.43 7.21 -16.50
CA ASP A 102 -11.06 8.60 -16.24
C ASP A 102 -10.92 8.90 -14.75
N ALA A 103 -11.82 8.35 -13.92
CA ALA A 103 -11.82 8.55 -12.48
C ALA A 103 -10.64 7.87 -11.76
N GLU A 104 -10.12 6.77 -12.28
CA GLU A 104 -9.00 6.03 -11.67
C GLU A 104 -7.72 6.88 -11.55
N ARG A 105 -7.54 7.85 -12.46
CA ARG A 105 -6.41 8.79 -12.42
C ARG A 105 -6.51 9.74 -11.23
N ILE A 106 -7.72 10.03 -10.78
CA ILE A 106 -7.99 10.90 -9.62
C ILE A 106 -7.50 10.19 -8.36
N ILE A 107 -8.01 8.98 -8.09
CA ILE A 107 -7.66 8.23 -6.89
C ILE A 107 -6.18 7.83 -6.87
N ALA A 108 -5.60 7.52 -8.04
CA ALA A 108 -4.18 7.20 -8.17
C ALA A 108 -3.24 8.38 -7.86
N GLY A 109 -3.74 9.61 -7.94
CA GLY A 109 -3.00 10.83 -7.61
C GLY A 109 -3.03 11.20 -6.12
N MET A 110 -3.83 10.51 -5.31
CA MET A 110 -4.05 10.89 -3.91
C MET A 110 -2.87 10.52 -3.00
N GLU A 111 -2.63 11.34 -1.98
CA GLU A 111 -1.69 11.01 -0.92
C GLU A 111 -2.09 9.70 -0.23
N GLY A 112 -1.12 8.81 -0.01
CA GLY A 112 -1.34 7.51 0.61
C GLY A 112 -1.92 6.44 -0.31
N TYR A 113 -2.19 6.73 -1.59
CA TYR A 113 -2.60 5.72 -2.57
C TYR A 113 -1.45 4.74 -2.86
N LEU A 114 -1.77 3.44 -2.95
CA LEU A 114 -0.83 2.38 -3.30
C LEU A 114 -1.19 1.70 -4.62
N GLU A 115 -2.40 1.16 -4.69
CA GLU A 115 -2.96 0.50 -5.89
C GLU A 115 -4.49 0.45 -5.82
N HIS A 116 -5.14 0.19 -6.95
CA HIS A 116 -6.54 -0.18 -6.99
C HIS A 116 -6.78 -1.26 -8.05
N GLN A 117 -7.90 -1.97 -7.93
CA GLN A 117 -8.40 -2.88 -8.95
C GLN A 117 -9.92 -2.74 -9.05
N LEU A 118 -10.44 -2.81 -10.27
CA LEU A 118 -11.88 -2.96 -10.53
C LEU A 118 -12.12 -4.34 -11.14
N GLN A 119 -12.96 -5.14 -10.51
CA GLN A 119 -13.36 -6.44 -11.03
C GLN A 119 -14.87 -6.49 -11.26
N GLN A 120 -15.32 -7.02 -12.39
CA GLN A 120 -16.73 -7.31 -12.61
C GLN A 120 -17.10 -8.67 -11.99
N ASN A 121 -18.25 -8.74 -11.33
CA ASN A 121 -18.78 -9.99 -10.81
C ASN A 121 -19.29 -10.87 -11.97
N VAL A 122 -18.74 -12.08 -12.10
CA VAL A 122 -19.05 -13.02 -13.19
C VAL A 122 -20.50 -13.54 -13.12
N GLU A 123 -21.07 -13.65 -11.92
CA GLU A 123 -22.44 -14.14 -11.71
C GLU A 123 -23.48 -13.01 -11.79
N ARG A 124 -23.05 -11.76 -11.55
CA ARG A 124 -23.89 -10.56 -11.54
C ARG A 124 -23.18 -9.44 -12.31
N PRO A 125 -23.25 -9.38 -13.65
CA PRO A 125 -22.45 -8.44 -14.45
C PRO A 125 -22.71 -6.94 -14.21
N THR A 126 -23.75 -6.61 -13.46
CA THR A 126 -24.08 -5.25 -13.00
C THR A 126 -23.41 -4.89 -11.66
N GLU A 127 -22.71 -5.82 -11.04
CA GLU A 127 -22.01 -5.65 -9.78
C GLU A 127 -20.50 -5.64 -10.03
N TYR A 128 -19.83 -4.63 -9.52
CA TYR A 128 -18.38 -4.50 -9.58
C TYR A 128 -17.80 -4.44 -8.17
N LEU A 129 -16.63 -5.02 -8.01
CA LEU A 129 -15.81 -4.89 -6.81
C LEU A 129 -14.70 -3.90 -7.09
N LEU A 130 -14.69 -2.78 -6.36
CA LEU A 130 -13.57 -1.86 -6.32
C LEU A 130 -12.76 -2.16 -5.06
N THR A 131 -11.48 -2.50 -5.24
CA THR A 131 -10.52 -2.55 -4.15
C THR A 131 -9.51 -1.42 -4.29
N VAL A 132 -9.17 -0.76 -3.18
CA VAL A 132 -8.13 0.28 -3.15
C VAL A 132 -7.23 0.02 -1.96
N GLN A 133 -5.93 -0.10 -2.20
CA GLN A 133 -4.94 -0.19 -1.13
C GLN A 133 -4.45 1.20 -0.76
N TRP A 134 -4.56 1.52 0.53
CA TRP A 134 -4.12 2.77 1.12
C TRP A 134 -3.04 2.53 2.16
N GLN A 135 -2.17 3.51 2.35
CA GLN A 135 -1.21 3.51 3.45
C GLN A 135 -1.90 3.54 4.83
N SER A 136 -3.07 4.19 4.93
CA SER A 136 -3.91 4.17 6.14
C SER A 136 -5.37 4.44 5.80
N GLN A 137 -6.29 4.10 6.72
CA GLN A 137 -7.70 4.43 6.58
C GLN A 137 -7.94 5.94 6.49
N GLU A 138 -7.15 6.75 7.20
CA GLU A 138 -7.30 8.21 7.23
C GLU A 138 -7.02 8.85 5.86
N HIS A 139 -6.05 8.33 5.09
CA HIS A 139 -5.78 8.82 3.74
C HIS A 139 -7.00 8.72 2.83
N HIS A 140 -7.80 7.65 2.95
CA HIS A 140 -9.07 7.56 2.24
C HIS A 140 -10.19 8.35 2.93
N ALA A 141 -10.50 8.03 4.19
CA ALA A 141 -11.69 8.50 4.89
C ALA A 141 -11.69 10.00 5.21
N ILE A 142 -10.51 10.62 5.29
CA ILE A 142 -10.33 12.05 5.50
C ILE A 142 -9.68 12.66 4.26
N GLY A 143 -8.48 12.19 3.91
CA GLY A 143 -7.67 12.78 2.84
C GLY A 143 -8.42 12.88 1.51
N PHE A 144 -8.82 11.75 0.94
CA PHE A 144 -9.60 11.71 -0.29
C PHE A 144 -11.03 12.22 -0.09
N ARG A 145 -11.80 11.65 0.87
CA ARG A 145 -13.24 11.94 1.02
C ARG A 145 -13.59 13.40 1.29
N GLN A 146 -12.65 14.22 1.77
CA GLN A 146 -12.88 15.65 2.03
C GLN A 146 -12.22 16.57 0.98
N SER A 147 -11.58 16.02 -0.06
CA SER A 147 -10.87 16.80 -1.06
C SER A 147 -11.74 17.25 -2.24
N ASP A 148 -11.19 18.15 -3.06
CA ASP A 148 -11.81 18.60 -4.31
C ASP A 148 -11.82 17.48 -5.36
N GLU A 149 -10.79 16.62 -5.36
CA GLU A 149 -10.69 15.41 -6.19
C GLU A 149 -11.86 14.47 -5.93
N TYR A 150 -12.30 14.31 -4.68
CA TYR A 150 -13.48 13.51 -4.39
C TYR A 150 -14.76 14.13 -4.99
N GLN A 151 -14.88 15.46 -5.05
CA GLN A 151 -16.04 16.06 -5.73
C GLN A 151 -16.06 15.76 -7.23
N GLN A 152 -14.88 15.71 -7.86
CA GLN A 152 -14.74 15.29 -9.27
C GLN A 152 -15.11 13.81 -9.44
N TRP A 153 -14.57 12.93 -8.58
CA TRP A 153 -14.92 11.51 -8.53
C TRP A 153 -16.43 11.30 -8.41
N ARG A 154 -17.07 12.01 -7.47
CA ARG A 154 -18.52 11.95 -7.26
C ARG A 154 -19.28 12.31 -8.51
N LYS A 155 -18.91 13.41 -9.17
CA LYS A 155 -19.58 13.86 -10.39
C LYS A 155 -19.48 12.82 -11.51
N LEU A 156 -18.32 12.19 -11.66
CA LEU A 156 -18.08 11.17 -12.67
C LEU A 156 -18.85 9.88 -12.41
N LEU A 157 -18.94 9.43 -11.15
CA LEU A 157 -19.34 8.05 -10.89
C LEU A 157 -20.64 7.86 -10.08
N HIS A 158 -21.01 8.80 -9.19
CA HIS A 158 -22.10 8.54 -8.23
C HIS A 158 -23.46 8.31 -8.87
N HIS A 159 -23.69 8.82 -10.09
CA HIS A 159 -24.97 8.67 -10.78
C HIS A 159 -25.18 7.27 -11.37
N PHE A 160 -24.12 6.45 -11.46
CA PHE A 160 -24.24 5.05 -11.88
C PHE A 160 -24.72 4.12 -10.76
N TYR A 161 -24.64 4.54 -9.50
CA TYR A 161 -24.80 3.64 -8.36
C TYR A 161 -26.25 3.52 -7.87
N SER A 162 -26.74 2.29 -7.77
CA SER A 162 -28.04 1.96 -7.18
C SER A 162 -28.00 0.57 -6.52
N PRO A 163 -27.92 0.45 -5.18
CA PRO A 163 -27.82 1.53 -4.19
C PRO A 163 -26.42 2.18 -4.16
N MET A 164 -26.29 3.26 -3.37
CA MET A 164 -24.97 3.81 -3.06
C MET A 164 -24.07 2.75 -2.40
N PRO A 165 -22.80 2.66 -2.79
CA PRO A 165 -21.91 1.61 -2.32
C PRO A 165 -21.63 1.76 -0.83
N LYS A 166 -21.63 0.63 -0.12
CA LYS A 166 -21.06 0.54 1.22
C LYS A 166 -19.54 0.37 1.08
N VAL A 167 -18.79 1.14 1.87
CA VAL A 167 -17.33 1.06 1.91
C VAL A 167 -16.89 0.42 3.23
N GLU A 168 -16.02 -0.57 3.14
CA GLU A 168 -15.44 -1.30 4.26
C GLU A 168 -13.91 -1.28 4.17
N TYR A 169 -13.26 -1.45 5.32
CA TYR A 169 -11.80 -1.44 5.41
C TYR A 169 -11.32 -2.73 6.07
N TYR A 170 -10.27 -3.31 5.51
CA TYR A 170 -9.65 -4.53 5.99
C TYR A 170 -8.16 -4.30 6.16
N GLN A 171 -7.61 -4.85 7.23
CA GLN A 171 -6.17 -4.88 7.46
C GLN A 171 -5.68 -6.28 7.11
N GLY A 172 -4.66 -6.37 6.26
CA GLY A 172 -4.02 -7.65 5.96
C GLY A 172 -3.39 -8.24 7.21
N LEU A 173 -3.92 -9.35 7.71
CA LEU A 173 -3.27 -10.11 8.77
C LEU A 173 -2.16 -10.96 8.13
N ARG A 174 -0.93 -10.80 8.60
CA ARG A 174 0.16 -11.71 8.22
C ARG A 174 -0.02 -13.02 8.99
N ALA A 175 0.02 -14.15 8.27
CA ALA A 175 0.10 -15.46 8.91
C ALA A 175 1.35 -15.51 9.80
N ARG A 176 1.19 -16.01 11.03
CA ARG A 176 2.28 -16.17 11.99
C ARG A 176 3.05 -17.45 11.74
#